data_AF-A0A8R1E8L2-F1
#
_entry.id   AF-A0A8R1E8L2-F1
#
_cell.length_a   1.000
_cell.length_b   1.000
_cell.length_c   1.000
_cell.angle_alpha   90.00
_cell.angle_beta   90.00
_cell.angle_gamma   90.00
#
_symmetry.space_group_name_H-M   'P 1'
#
loop_
_entity.id
_entity.type
_entity.pdbx_description
1 polymer ?
#
loop_
_entity_poly.entity_id
_entity_poly.type
_entity_poly.pdbx_seq_one_letter_code
_entity_poly.pdbx_strand_id
1 'polypeptide(L)'
;MIQLGFRTLQMRRRITRSRCCVRNYVRDTMAHGSTKPTGRPRILNDRDERSVVSPGKQFQIVAELKDAVWDKIQPTYLESLTTSRNNRLFQVMRKFEGPSSY
;
A
#
# COMPACT_ATOMS: atom_id res chain seq x y z
N MET A 1 29.57 -14.21 -6.78
CA MET A 1 29.18 -14.06 -8.21
C MET A 1 29.81 -12.84 -8.87
N ILE A 2 29.73 -11.64 -8.26
CA ILE A 2 30.42 -10.44 -8.77
C ILE A 2 31.94 -10.60 -8.68
N GLN A 3 32.47 -11.03 -7.53
CA GLN A 3 33.91 -11.33 -7.32
C GLN A 3 34.44 -12.47 -8.20
N LEU A 4 33.56 -13.29 -8.77
CA LEU A 4 33.90 -14.40 -9.67
C LEU A 4 33.81 -13.97 -11.16
N GLY A 5 33.62 -12.68 -11.45
CA GLY A 5 33.60 -12.12 -12.80
C GLY A 5 32.32 -12.42 -13.61
N PHE A 6 31.25 -12.93 -13.00
CA PHE A 6 30.02 -13.25 -13.74
C PHE A 6 29.31 -11.99 -14.24
N ARG A 7 28.90 -12.00 -15.51
CA ARG A 7 28.02 -10.98 -16.07
C ARG A 7 26.62 -11.10 -15.47
N THR A 8 25.90 -9.99 -15.35
CA THR A 8 24.52 -9.94 -14.84
C THR A 8 23.55 -10.92 -15.53
N LEU A 9 23.75 -11.18 -16.83
CA LEU A 9 22.96 -12.17 -17.57
C LEU A 9 23.22 -13.61 -17.12
N GLN A 10 24.48 -13.96 -16.82
CA GLN A 10 24.85 -15.27 -16.31
C GLN A 10 24.32 -15.45 -14.89
N MET A 11 24.42 -14.39 -14.08
CA MET A 11 23.84 -14.37 -12.73
C MET A 11 22.34 -14.66 -12.77
N ARG A 12 21.58 -13.91 -13.58
CA ARG A 12 20.13 -14.10 -13.80
C ARG A 12 19.75 -15.56 -14.05
N ARG A 13 20.44 -16.20 -15.01
CA ARG A 13 20.15 -17.59 -15.42
C ARG A 13 20.47 -18.58 -14.30
N ARG A 14 21.52 -18.33 -13.54
CA ARG A 14 21.99 -19.24 -12.48
C ARG A 14 21.15 -19.16 -11.20
N ILE A 15 20.57 -18.01 -10.88
CA ILE A 15 19.70 -17.83 -9.70
C ILE A 15 18.21 -17.71 -10.04
N THR A 16 17.84 -17.91 -11.30
CA THR A 16 16.44 -17.84 -11.80
C THR A 16 15.70 -16.57 -11.34
N ARG A 17 16.38 -15.42 -11.37
CA ARG A 17 15.78 -14.11 -11.05
C ARG A 17 15.61 -13.26 -12.30
N SER A 18 14.88 -12.15 -12.21
CA SER A 18 14.77 -11.20 -13.32
C SER A 18 16.08 -10.41 -13.49
N ARG A 19 16.33 -9.92 -14.71
CA ARG A 19 17.52 -9.09 -14.98
C ARG A 19 17.48 -7.77 -14.19
N CYS A 20 16.29 -7.21 -13.96
CA CYS A 20 16.13 -5.99 -13.18
C CYS A 20 16.47 -6.20 -11.70
N CYS A 21 16.01 -7.30 -11.08
CA CYS A 21 16.33 -7.64 -9.69
C CYS A 21 17.85 -7.80 -9.50
N VAL A 22 18.51 -8.56 -10.37
CA VAL A 22 19.97 -8.73 -10.31
C VAL A 22 20.70 -7.41 -10.51
N ARG A 23 20.25 -6.57 -11.46
CA ARG A 23 20.87 -5.26 -11.72
C ARG A 23 20.71 -4.32 -10.51
N ASN A 24 19.53 -4.28 -9.89
CA ASN A 24 19.29 -3.45 -8.70
C ASN A 24 20.15 -3.91 -7.52
N TYR A 25 20.25 -5.22 -7.31
CA TYR A 25 21.12 -5.80 -6.28
C TYR A 25 22.60 -5.46 -6.52
N VAL A 26 23.12 -5.64 -7.74
CA VAL A 26 24.54 -5.38 -8.05
C VAL A 26 24.90 -3.89 -7.95
N ARG A 27 23.96 -2.99 -8.23
CA ARG A 27 24.19 -1.53 -8.18
C ARG A 27 24.44 -1.04 -6.78
N ASP A 28 23.73 -1.57 -5.79
CA ASP A 28 23.89 -1.18 -4.40
C ASP A 28 23.59 -2.36 -3.49
N THR A 29 24.59 -3.24 -3.35
CA THR A 29 24.45 -4.47 -2.55
C THR A 29 24.24 -4.16 -1.07
N MET A 30 24.77 -3.04 -0.59
CA MET A 30 24.72 -2.66 0.82
C MET A 30 23.40 -1.99 1.20
N ALA A 31 22.78 -1.24 0.28
CA ALA A 31 21.45 -0.66 0.52
C ALA A 31 20.29 -1.55 0.03
N HIS A 32 20.55 -2.67 -0.64
CA HIS A 32 19.48 -3.54 -1.12
C HIS A 32 18.64 -4.10 0.05
N GLY A 33 17.38 -3.68 0.14
CA GLY A 33 16.45 -4.11 1.19
C GLY A 33 16.54 -3.31 2.49
N SER A 34 17.35 -2.25 2.55
CA SER A 34 17.41 -1.36 3.72
C SER A 34 16.19 -0.43 3.81
N THR A 35 15.56 -0.12 2.67
CA THR A 35 14.37 0.73 2.61
C THR A 35 13.17 0.04 3.26
N LYS A 36 12.70 0.60 4.38
CA LYS A 36 11.44 0.17 5.00
C LYS A 36 10.27 0.73 4.18
N PRO A 37 9.29 -0.09 3.81
CA PRO A 37 8.09 0.43 3.18
C PRO A 37 7.36 1.30 4.20
N THR A 38 7.01 2.52 3.80
CA THR A 38 6.00 3.30 4.51
C THR A 38 4.70 2.52 4.38
N GLY A 39 4.29 1.87 5.48
CA GLY A 39 3.12 0.99 5.49
C GLY A 39 1.83 1.73 5.12
N ARG A 40 0.71 1.00 5.12
CA ARG A 40 -0.60 1.61 4.90
C ARG A 40 -0.88 2.66 6.00
N PRO A 41 -1.29 3.89 5.65
CA PRO A 41 -1.72 4.88 6.63
C PRO A 41 -2.85 4.35 7.51
N ARG A 42 -2.90 4.81 8.77
CA ARG A 42 -4.00 4.48 9.70
C ARG A 42 -5.30 5.11 9.20
N ILE A 43 -6.42 4.44 9.49
CA ILE A 43 -7.76 4.93 9.13
C ILE A 43 -8.19 6.07 10.07
N LEU A 44 -7.84 5.95 11.35
CA LEU A 44 -8.09 6.96 12.37
C LEU A 44 -6.82 7.75 12.63
N ASN A 45 -6.97 9.05 12.88
CA ASN A 45 -5.86 9.87 13.37
C ASN A 45 -5.79 9.76 14.91
N ASP A 46 -4.65 10.13 15.50
CA ASP A 46 -4.43 10.07 16.96
C ASP A 46 -5.50 10.85 17.76
N ARG A 47 -6.08 11.91 17.18
CA ARG A 47 -7.18 12.67 17.78
C ARG A 47 -8.47 11.84 17.87
N ASP A 48 -8.78 11.10 16.82
CA ASP A 48 -9.99 10.28 16.74
C ASP A 48 -9.86 9.09 17.70
N GLU A 49 -8.68 8.45 17.74
CA GLU A 49 -8.35 7.40 18.70
C GLU A 49 -8.53 7.87 20.15
N ARG A 50 -8.01 9.07 20.49
CA ARG A 50 -8.24 9.66 21.81
C ARG A 50 -9.71 9.92 22.07
N SER A 51 -10.50 10.36 21.09
CA SER A 51 -11.93 10.60 21.30
C SER A 51 -12.74 9.33 21.58
N VAL A 52 -12.28 8.17 21.09
CA VAL A 52 -12.88 6.86 21.35
C VAL A 52 -12.51 6.36 22.74
N VAL A 53 -11.26 6.59 23.19
CA VAL A 53 -10.73 6.06 24.46
C VAL A 53 -10.94 6.99 25.66
N SER A 54 -10.86 8.31 25.44
CA SER A 54 -10.91 9.36 26.48
C SER A 54 -12.19 9.46 27.31
N PRO A 55 -13.39 9.01 26.87
CA PRO A 55 -14.57 9.10 27.72
C PRO A 55 -14.50 8.25 28.99
N GLY A 56 -13.45 7.45 29.19
CA GLY A 56 -13.36 6.48 30.30
C GLY A 56 -14.36 5.34 30.14
N LYS A 57 -14.96 5.21 28.96
CA LYS A 57 -15.99 4.21 28.66
C LYS A 57 -15.30 2.89 28.34
N GLN A 58 -15.46 1.90 29.21
CA GLN A 58 -15.08 0.52 28.88
C GLN A 58 -16.17 -0.05 27.96
N PHE A 59 -15.78 -0.42 26.75
CA PHE A 59 -16.66 -1.15 25.84
C PHE A 59 -16.70 -2.61 26.28
N GLN A 60 -17.90 -3.16 26.49
CA GLN A 60 -18.07 -4.52 27.00
C GLN A 60 -17.92 -5.56 25.89
N ILE A 61 -18.22 -5.16 24.64
CA ILE A 61 -18.12 -6.03 23.46
C ILE A 61 -17.50 -5.29 22.27
N VAL A 62 -16.86 -6.05 21.37
CA VAL A 62 -16.20 -5.52 20.17
C VAL A 62 -17.17 -4.76 19.23
N ALA A 63 -18.46 -5.10 19.25
CA ALA A 63 -19.48 -4.42 18.44
C ALA A 63 -19.65 -2.95 18.85
N GLU A 64 -19.77 -2.67 20.16
CA GLU A 64 -19.91 -1.31 20.69
C GLU A 64 -18.70 -0.44 20.34
N LEU A 65 -17.49 -1.03 20.40
CA LEU A 65 -16.27 -0.35 19.98
C LEU A 65 -16.28 -0.04 18.48
N LYS A 66 -16.74 -0.98 17.65
CA LYS A 66 -16.83 -0.78 16.19
C LYS A 66 -17.81 0.33 15.83
N ASP A 67 -18.97 0.38 16.47
CA ASP A 67 -19.98 1.41 16.22
C ASP A 67 -19.44 2.79 16.64
N ALA A 68 -18.82 2.88 17.82
CA ALA A 68 -18.21 4.13 18.29
C ALA A 68 -17.06 4.60 17.38
N VAL A 69 -16.28 3.68 16.81
CA VAL A 69 -15.25 4.00 15.81
C VAL A 69 -15.89 4.46 14.50
N TRP A 70 -16.97 3.82 14.07
CA TRP A 70 -17.67 4.16 12.83
C TRP A 70 -18.25 5.58 12.88
N ASP A 71 -18.84 5.98 14.01
CA ASP A 71 -19.36 7.33 14.24
C ASP A 71 -18.30 8.42 14.18
N LYS A 72 -17.02 8.08 14.42
CA LYS A 72 -15.89 9.03 14.35
C LYS A 72 -15.30 9.16 12.96
N ILE A 73 -15.58 8.24 12.05
CA ILE A 73 -15.15 8.38 10.66
C ILE A 73 -15.91 9.57 10.07
N GLN A 74 -15.18 10.63 9.70
CA GLN A 74 -15.81 11.82 9.14
C GLN A 74 -16.61 11.47 7.87
N PRO A 75 -17.86 11.94 7.73
CA PRO A 75 -18.65 11.76 6.51
C PRO A 75 -17.92 12.22 5.25
N THR A 76 -17.12 13.30 5.36
CA THR A 76 -16.25 13.81 4.30
C THR A 76 -15.19 12.82 3.84
N TYR A 77 -14.64 12.00 4.75
CA TYR A 77 -13.72 10.92 4.38
C TYR A 77 -14.46 9.84 3.58
N LEU A 78 -15.68 9.48 3.98
CA LEU A 78 -16.52 8.52 3.27
C LEU A 78 -16.93 9.03 1.87
N GLU A 79 -17.26 10.31 1.73
CA GLU A 79 -17.51 10.99 0.47
C GLU A 79 -16.26 11.06 -0.42
N SER A 80 -15.09 11.34 0.16
CA SER A 80 -13.82 11.35 -0.56
C SER A 80 -13.46 9.97 -1.09
N LEU A 81 -13.72 8.91 -0.31
CA LEU A 81 -13.53 7.52 -0.73
C LEU A 81 -14.49 7.16 -1.86
N THR A 82 -15.75 7.56 -1.76
CA THR A 82 -16.78 7.32 -2.78
C THR A 82 -16.42 8.02 -4.09
N THR A 83 -16.04 9.30 -4.00
CA THR A 83 -15.57 10.11 -5.14
C THR A 83 -14.29 9.55 -5.75
N SER A 84 -13.32 9.13 -4.93
CA SER A 84 -12.07 8.50 -5.38
C SER A 84 -12.33 7.17 -6.09
N ARG A 85 -13.25 6.35 -5.59
CA ARG A 85 -13.63 5.07 -6.19
C ARG A 85 -14.23 5.26 -7.59
N ASN A 86 -15.11 6.25 -7.73
CA ASN A 86 -15.69 6.64 -9.02
C ASN A 86 -14.62 7.16 -9.98
N ASN A 87 -13.73 8.05 -9.52
CA ASN A 87 -12.60 8.55 -10.33
C ASN A 87 -11.65 7.44 -10.77
N ARG A 88 -11.42 6.43 -9.93
CA ARG A 88 -10.58 5.28 -10.28
C ARG A 88 -11.25 4.41 -11.34
N LEU A 89 -12.57 4.24 -11.29
CA LEU A 89 -13.33 3.55 -12.34
C LEU A 89 -13.18 4.29 -13.68
N PHE A 90 -13.34 5.62 -13.71
CA PHE A 90 -13.14 6.42 -14.92
C PHE A 90 -11.69 6.44 -15.42
N GLN A 91 -10.69 6.38 -14.52
CA GLN A 91 -9.30 6.21 -14.93
C GLN A 91 -9.03 4.83 -15.52
N VAL A 92 -9.64 3.79 -14.96
CA VAL A 92 -9.56 2.42 -15.48
C VAL A 92 -10.21 2.35 -16.86
N MET A 93 -11.42 2.89 -17.03
CA MET A 93 -12.11 2.96 -18.33
C MET A 93 -11.25 3.69 -19.37
N ARG A 94 -10.78 4.91 -19.08
CA ARG A 94 -9.86 5.65 -19.97
C ARG A 94 -8.55 4.93 -20.28
N LYS A 95 -8.04 4.12 -19.34
CA LYS A 95 -6.82 3.33 -19.55
C LYS A 95 -7.05 2.12 -20.48
N PHE A 96 -8.29 1.65 -20.58
CA PHE A 96 -8.68 0.52 -21.43
C PHE A 96 -9.49 0.94 -22.69
N GLU A 97 -9.78 2.23 -22.87
CA GLU A 97 -10.32 2.83 -24.11
C GLU A 97 -9.26 2.86 -25.23
N GLY A 98 -8.85 1.69 -25.71
CA GLY A 98 -8.50 1.51 -27.12
C GLY A 98 -9.79 1.32 -27.94
N PRO A 99 -9.76 1.43 -29.28
CA PRO A 99 -10.95 1.22 -30.10
C PRO A 99 -11.51 -0.17 -29.81
N SER A 100 -12.68 -0.21 -29.16
CA SER A 100 -13.46 -1.42 -28.98
C SER A 100 -14.05 -1.78 -30.33
N SER A 101 -13.40 -2.68 -31.08
CA SER A 101 -14.04 -3.38 -32.18
C SER A 101 -15.12 -4.26 -31.60
N TYR A 102 -16.38 -3.89 -31.80
CA TYR A 102 -17.45 -4.86 -31.82
C TYR A 102 -17.40 -5.62 -33.16
#